data_AF-A0A7C4FPQ5-F1
#
_entry.id   AF-A0A7C4FPQ5-F1
#
_cell.length_a   1.000
_cell.length_b   1.000
_cell.length_c   1.000
_cell.angle_alpha   90.00
_cell.angle_beta   90.00
_cell.angle_gamma   90.00
#
_symmetry.space_group_name_H-M   'P 1'
#
loop_
_entity.id
_entity.type
_entity.pdbx_description
1 polymer ?
#
loop_
_entity_poly.entity_id
_entity_poly.type
_entity_poly.pdbx_seq_one_letter_code
_entity_poly.pdbx_strand_id
1 'polypeptide(L)'
;MEGIREVVFLSGKGGVGKTSILGGIYSLMDGEKGVVDCDVDAANLFLILGCKVKEEKPFYGSKKAEIKKDKCQKCGLCKDVCEFGAINDLFVVDPIVCEGCGSCFVFCPHSAVSLWKRGQGPFTSARRKRAIFSFMPNFSLAKRIQENLYKP
;
A
#
# COMPACT_ATOMS: atom_id res chain seq x y z
N MET A 1 6.40 -29.23 -19.68
CA MET A 1 6.53 -27.80 -20.02
C MET A 1 6.17 -27.02 -18.77
N GLU A 2 7.11 -26.24 -18.21
CA GLU A 2 6.75 -25.28 -17.16
C GLU A 2 5.85 -24.22 -17.79
N GLY A 3 4.56 -24.26 -17.45
CA GLY A 3 3.60 -23.24 -17.85
C GLY A 3 3.86 -21.92 -17.12
N ILE A 4 3.31 -20.83 -17.66
CA ILE A 4 3.39 -19.51 -17.04
C ILE A 4 2.74 -19.58 -15.64
N ARG A 5 3.56 -19.39 -14.59
CA ARG A 5 3.11 -19.41 -13.19
C ARG A 5 2.63 -18.05 -12.69
N GLU A 6 3.15 -16.96 -13.25
CA GLU A 6 2.93 -15.60 -12.76
C GLU A 6 2.95 -14.60 -13.92
N VAL A 7 2.04 -13.62 -13.87
CA VAL A 7 1.97 -12.50 -14.82
C VAL A 7 1.83 -11.23 -14.01
N VAL A 8 2.73 -10.26 -14.23
CA VAL A 8 2.77 -8.99 -13.49
C VAL A 8 2.52 -7.84 -14.46
N PHE A 9 1.56 -6.97 -14.15
CA PHE A 9 1.26 -5.77 -14.92
C PHE A 9 1.87 -4.54 -14.25
N LEU A 10 2.94 -4.00 -14.82
CA LEU A 10 3.66 -2.83 -14.32
C LEU A 10 3.36 -1.61 -15.21
N SER A 11 3.17 -0.43 -14.60
CA SER A 11 2.98 0.84 -15.30
C SER A 11 3.11 2.03 -14.31
N GLY A 12 3.25 3.26 -14.82
CA GLY A 12 3.41 4.49 -14.04
C GLY A 12 2.24 4.83 -13.08
N LYS A 13 2.43 5.86 -12.24
CA LYS A 13 1.42 6.30 -11.27
C LYS A 13 0.21 6.95 -11.98
N GLY A 14 -1.00 6.60 -11.53
CA GLY A 14 -2.27 7.25 -11.89
C GLY A 14 -2.89 6.85 -13.25
N GLY A 15 -4.16 6.43 -13.25
CA GLY A 15 -5.04 6.45 -14.44
C GLY A 15 -4.75 5.51 -15.63
N VAL A 16 -3.65 4.77 -15.62
CA VAL A 16 -3.19 3.93 -16.76
C VAL A 16 -3.97 2.63 -17.01
N GLY A 17 -5.07 2.39 -16.30
CA GLY A 17 -5.98 1.27 -16.59
C GLY A 17 -5.47 -0.14 -16.23
N LYS A 18 -4.39 -0.27 -15.44
CA LYS A 18 -3.83 -1.58 -15.01
C LYS A 18 -4.92 -2.51 -14.42
N THR A 19 -5.69 -2.01 -13.46
CA THR A 19 -6.74 -2.77 -12.78
C THR A 19 -7.86 -3.18 -13.74
N SER A 20 -8.21 -2.33 -14.70
CA SER A 20 -9.22 -2.61 -15.73
C SER A 20 -8.77 -3.69 -16.70
N ILE A 21 -7.54 -3.60 -17.20
CA ILE A 21 -6.94 -4.61 -18.07
C ILE A 21 -6.86 -5.96 -17.34
N LEU A 22 -6.41 -5.94 -16.08
CA LEU A 22 -6.31 -7.14 -15.25
C LEU A 22 -7.69 -7.80 -15.07
N GLY A 23 -8.73 -7.03 -14.74
CA GLY A 23 -10.09 -7.54 -14.60
C GLY A 23 -10.67 -8.10 -15.91
N GLY A 24 -10.38 -7.45 -17.04
CA GLY A 24 -10.79 -7.93 -18.37
C GLY A 24 -10.11 -9.26 -18.74
N ILE A 25 -8.78 -9.33 -18.61
CA ILE A 25 -8.01 -10.56 -18.88
C ILE A 25 -8.48 -11.68 -17.95
N TYR A 26 -8.64 -11.40 -16.65
CA TYR A 26 -9.12 -12.36 -15.67
C TYR A 26 -10.50 -12.94 -16.04
N SER A 27 -11.39 -12.11 -16.59
CA SER A 27 -12.74 -12.55 -16.97
C SER A 27 -12.77 -13.51 -18.16
N LEU A 28 -11.73 -13.51 -18.99
CA LEU A 28 -11.57 -14.42 -20.15
C LEU A 28 -10.79 -15.69 -19.81
N MET A 29 -10.23 -15.77 -18.61
CA MET A 29 -9.37 -16.86 -18.20
C MET A 29 -10.18 -17.99 -17.54
N ASP A 30 -9.99 -19.21 -18.04
CA ASP A 30 -10.50 -20.42 -17.38
C ASP A 30 -9.59 -20.89 -16.25
N GLY A 31 -10.19 -21.67 -15.33
CA GLY A 31 -9.49 -22.34 -14.21
C GLY A 31 -9.48 -21.55 -12.89
N GLU A 32 -8.89 -22.16 -11.86
CA GLU A 32 -8.70 -21.51 -10.56
C GLU A 32 -7.42 -20.66 -10.59
N LYS A 33 -7.57 -19.33 -10.64
CA LYS A 33 -6.44 -18.40 -10.69
C LYS A 33 -6.51 -17.37 -9.57
N GLY A 34 -5.38 -17.14 -8.92
CA GLY A 34 -5.20 -16.03 -7.98
C GLY A 34 -4.98 -14.74 -8.75
N VAL A 35 -5.48 -13.63 -8.20
CA VAL A 35 -5.24 -12.32 -8.77
C VAL A 35 -5.22 -11.28 -7.65
N VAL A 36 -4.31 -10.34 -7.77
CA VAL A 36 -3.97 -9.39 -6.71
C VAL A 36 -3.98 -7.98 -7.30
N ASP A 37 -4.61 -7.07 -6.58
CA ASP A 37 -4.52 -5.64 -6.86
C ASP A 37 -3.51 -5.04 -5.87
N CYS A 38 -2.35 -4.64 -6.40
CA CYS A 38 -1.22 -4.14 -5.61
C CYS A 38 -1.26 -2.61 -5.43
N ASP A 39 -2.41 -1.97 -5.67
CA ASP A 39 -2.59 -0.55 -5.41
C ASP A 39 -2.70 -0.31 -3.89
N VAL A 40 -1.87 0.58 -3.36
CA VAL A 40 -1.82 0.91 -1.93
C VAL A 40 -3.00 1.79 -1.53
N ASP A 41 -3.41 2.69 -2.42
CA ASP A 41 -4.33 3.79 -2.09
C ASP A 41 -5.76 3.48 -2.51
N ALA A 42 -5.94 2.73 -3.60
CA ALA A 42 -7.25 2.54 -4.24
C ALA A 42 -7.40 1.19 -4.94
N ALA A 43 -7.09 0.09 -4.25
CA ALA A 43 -7.30 -1.23 -4.81
C ALA A 43 -8.80 -1.55 -4.98
N ASN A 44 -9.23 -1.64 -6.23
CA ASN A 44 -10.64 -1.63 -6.66
C ASN A 44 -11.04 -2.83 -7.51
N LEU A 45 -10.12 -3.79 -7.72
CA LEU A 45 -10.36 -4.95 -8.57
C LEU A 45 -11.61 -5.78 -8.19
N PHE A 46 -12.00 -5.80 -6.91
CA PHE A 46 -13.16 -6.58 -6.44
C PHE A 46 -14.48 -6.04 -7.01
N LEU A 47 -14.55 -4.73 -7.28
CA LEU A 47 -15.69 -4.07 -7.90
C LEU A 47 -15.88 -4.57 -9.33
N ILE A 48 -14.79 -4.58 -10.12
CA ILE A 48 -14.79 -5.05 -11.51
C ILE A 48 -15.21 -6.51 -11.59
N LEU A 49 -14.75 -7.33 -10.64
CA LEU A 49 -14.97 -8.76 -10.66
C LEU A 49 -16.22 -9.19 -9.91
N GLY A 50 -17.02 -8.27 -9.36
CA GLY A 50 -18.27 -8.58 -8.64
C GLY A 50 -18.07 -9.59 -7.51
N CYS A 51 -16.96 -9.46 -6.77
CA CYS A 51 -16.62 -10.40 -5.71
C CYS A 51 -17.34 -10.05 -4.40
N LYS A 52 -17.66 -11.06 -3.58
CA LYS A 52 -18.09 -10.83 -2.20
C LYS A 52 -16.84 -10.81 -1.30
N VAL A 53 -16.71 -9.75 -0.52
CA VAL A 53 -15.70 -9.64 0.52
C VAL A 53 -15.92 -10.76 1.54
N LYS A 54 -14.86 -11.48 1.87
CA LYS A 54 -14.87 -12.58 2.84
C LYS A 54 -14.30 -12.16 4.19
N GLU A 55 -13.20 -11.43 4.16
CA GLU A 55 -12.49 -11.00 5.37
C GLU A 55 -11.94 -9.61 5.15
N GLU A 56 -12.03 -8.80 6.19
CA GLU A 56 -11.50 -7.45 6.24
C GLU A 56 -10.64 -7.32 7.51
N LYS A 57 -9.38 -6.90 7.35
CA LYS A 57 -8.45 -6.68 8.46
C LYS A 57 -7.93 -5.25 8.39
N PRO A 58 -7.80 -4.53 9.51
CA PRO A 58 -7.17 -3.21 9.48
C PRO A 58 -5.73 -3.33 9.01
N PHE A 59 -5.39 -2.58 7.96
CA PHE A 59 -4.02 -2.48 7.48
C PHE A 59 -3.37 -1.22 8.06
N TYR A 60 -2.12 -1.38 8.50
CA TYR A 60 -1.31 -0.27 8.99
C TYR A 60 -0.12 -0.12 8.05
N GLY A 61 -0.17 0.87 7.17
CA GLY A 61 0.89 1.13 6.19
C GLY A 61 2.08 1.85 6.79
N SER A 62 2.78 2.60 5.94
CA SER A 62 3.91 3.45 6.32
C SER A 62 3.56 4.34 7.53
N LYS A 63 4.50 4.41 8.48
CA LYS A 63 4.36 5.20 9.70
C LYS A 63 4.34 6.67 9.35
N LYS A 64 3.44 7.47 9.91
CA LYS A 64 3.44 8.92 9.71
C LYS A 64 4.38 9.59 10.71
N ALA A 65 5.05 10.65 10.27
CA ALA A 65 5.91 11.45 11.13
C ALA A 65 5.07 12.41 11.97
N GLU A 66 5.54 12.69 13.18
CA GLU A 66 5.02 13.71 14.08
C GLU A 66 6.21 14.43 14.73
N ILE A 67 6.15 15.76 14.81
CA ILE A 67 7.19 16.57 15.45
C ILE A 67 6.72 17.01 16.83
N LYS A 68 7.47 16.60 17.85
CA LYS A 68 7.26 16.96 19.25
C LYS A 68 7.78 18.37 19.53
N LYS A 69 6.85 19.30 19.74
CA LYS A 69 7.16 20.74 19.92
C LYS A 69 8.02 21.01 21.16
N ASP A 70 7.89 20.19 22.21
CA ASP A 70 8.69 20.25 23.44
C ASP A 70 10.16 19.93 23.21
N LYS A 71 10.49 19.16 22.17
CA LYS A 71 11.87 18.77 21.83
C LYS A 71 12.43 19.51 20.62
N CYS A 72 11.57 20.08 19.80
CA CYS A 72 11.96 20.71 18.55
C CYS A 72 12.66 22.06 18.78
N GLN A 73 13.94 22.15 18.44
CA GLN A 73 14.70 23.40 18.44
C GLN A 73 14.56 24.22 17.14
N LYS A 74 13.62 23.85 16.27
CA LYS A 74 13.33 24.55 15.00
C LYS A 74 14.55 24.70 14.06
N CYS A 75 15.45 23.71 14.05
CA CYS A 75 16.67 23.72 13.24
C CYS A 75 16.46 23.62 11.72
N GLY A 76 15.26 23.32 11.23
CA GLY A 76 14.94 23.25 9.80
C GLY A 76 15.29 21.93 9.10
N LEU A 77 16.27 21.17 9.59
CA LEU A 77 16.76 19.93 8.94
C LEU A 77 15.68 18.94 8.50
N CYS A 78 14.65 18.72 9.32
CA CYS A 78 13.57 17.79 8.97
C CYS A 78 12.78 18.22 7.73
N LYS A 79 12.64 19.54 7.52
CA LYS A 79 11.98 20.14 6.35
C LYS A 79 12.86 19.98 5.11
N ASP A 80 14.15 20.26 5.24
CA ASP A 80 15.12 20.20 4.12
C ASP A 80 15.25 18.78 3.55
N VAL A 81 15.21 17.75 4.41
CA VAL A 81 15.28 16.35 3.98
C VAL A 81 13.93 15.76 3.55
N CYS A 82 12.85 16.55 3.57
CA CYS A 82 11.52 16.07 3.22
C CYS A 82 11.26 16.23 1.71
N GLU A 83 11.55 15.17 0.94
CA GLU A 83 11.30 15.14 -0.51
C GLU A 83 9.81 15.31 -0.88
N PHE A 84 8.90 15.03 0.05
CA PHE A 84 7.45 15.12 -0.16
C PHE A 84 6.86 16.48 0.20
N GLY A 85 7.65 17.39 0.79
CA GLY A 85 7.13 18.69 1.23
C GLY A 85 6.07 18.61 2.33
N ALA A 86 6.09 17.55 3.15
CA ALA A 86 5.04 17.27 4.14
C ALA A 86 5.15 18.10 5.44
N ILE A 87 6.13 18.99 5.58
CA ILE A 87 6.42 19.73 6.83
C ILE A 87 6.35 21.23 6.54
N ASN A 88 5.50 21.95 7.27
CA ASN A 88 5.35 23.40 7.12
C ASN A 88 6.33 24.21 8.00
N ASP A 89 6.32 25.54 7.85
CA ASP A 89 7.19 26.46 8.60
C ASP A 89 6.95 26.47 10.11
N LEU A 90 5.80 25.97 10.55
CA LEU A 90 5.45 25.82 11.96
C LEU A 90 5.86 24.44 12.53
N PHE A 91 6.65 23.66 11.76
CA PHE A 91 7.07 22.31 12.10
C PHE A 91 5.88 21.37 12.38
N VAL A 92 4.79 21.55 11.61
CA VAL A 92 3.63 20.66 11.62
C VAL A 92 3.70 19.78 10.39
N VAL A 93 3.55 18.48 10.61
CA VAL A 93 3.53 17.47 9.54
C VAL A 93 2.11 17.37 9.00
N ASP A 94 1.93 17.53 7.69
CA ASP A 94 0.70 17.16 7.00
C ASP A 94 0.69 15.63 6.82
N PRO A 95 -0.21 14.90 7.50
CA PRO A 95 -0.20 13.46 7.46
C PRO A 95 -0.81 12.88 6.16
N ILE A 96 -1.48 13.70 5.34
CA ILE A 96 -1.96 13.32 4.01
C ILE A 96 -0.78 13.27 3.05
N VAL A 97 0.07 14.29 3.06
CA VAL A 97 1.25 14.41 2.18
C VAL A 97 2.42 13.54 2.65
N CYS A 98 2.54 13.27 3.96
CA CYS A 98 3.65 12.51 4.51
C CYS A 98 3.64 11.05 4.07
N GLU A 99 4.57 10.62 3.22
CA GLU A 99 4.69 9.19 2.81
C GLU A 99 5.20 8.25 3.91
N GLY A 100 5.74 8.80 5.00
CA GLY A 100 6.25 8.00 6.10
C GLY A 100 7.60 7.35 5.85
N CYS A 101 8.43 7.94 4.98
CA CYS A 101 9.77 7.45 4.64
C CYS A 101 10.76 7.42 5.82
N GLY A 102 10.55 8.27 6.83
CA GLY A 102 11.40 8.33 8.02
C GLY A 102 12.66 9.19 7.91
N SER A 103 12.92 9.88 6.80
CA SER A 103 14.12 10.73 6.65
C SER A 103 14.20 11.81 7.74
N CYS A 104 13.10 12.51 8.00
CA CYS A 104 13.02 13.51 9.07
C CYS A 104 13.29 12.94 10.48
N PHE A 105 12.98 11.65 10.70
CA PHE A 105 13.28 10.96 11.96
C PHE A 105 14.79 10.69 12.11
N VAL A 106 15.43 10.21 11.04
CA VAL A 106 16.86 9.88 11.04
C VAL A 106 17.73 11.13 11.18
N PHE A 107 17.38 12.21 10.49
CA PHE A 107 18.21 13.43 10.46
C PHE A 107 17.91 14.43 11.58
N CYS A 108 16.98 14.15 12.50
CA CYS A 108 16.69 15.07 13.59
C CYS A 108 17.74 14.97 14.70
N PRO A 109 18.60 16.00 14.91
CA PRO A 109 19.64 15.93 15.94
C PRO A 109 19.08 15.99 17.37
N HIS A 110 17.84 16.45 17.53
CA HIS A 110 17.19 16.61 18.83
C HIS A 110 16.23 15.47 19.18
N SER A 111 16.17 14.41 18.37
CA SER A 111 15.22 13.30 18.56
C SER A 111 13.77 13.79 18.75
N ALA A 112 13.40 14.86 18.06
CA ALA A 112 12.10 15.52 18.19
C ALA A 112 11.02 14.90 17.30
N VAL A 113 11.39 14.00 16.39
CA VAL A 113 10.45 13.35 15.47
C VAL A 113 10.07 11.97 16.01
N SER A 114 8.81 11.61 15.91
CA SER A 114 8.31 10.25 16.16
C SER A 114 7.59 9.70 14.93
N LEU A 115 7.66 8.37 14.76
CA LEU A 115 6.97 7.65 13.69
C LEU A 115 5.87 6.78 14.29
N TRP A 116 4.61 7.04 13.97
CA TRP A 116 3.46 6.29 14.48
C TRP A 116 2.67 5.63 13.36
N LYS A 117 2.05 4.47 13.66
CA LYS A 117 1.26 3.72 12.69
C LYS A 117 -0.07 4.44 12.46
N ARG A 118 -0.32 4.91 11.24
CA ARG A 118 -1.66 5.34 10.83
C ARG A 118 -2.35 4.16 10.15
N GLY A 119 -3.60 3.88 10.55
CA GLY A 119 -4.43 2.92 9.82
C GLY A 119 -4.60 3.39 8.38
N GLN A 120 -4.22 2.56 7.42
CA GLN A 120 -4.35 2.81 5.99
C GLN A 120 -5.38 1.83 5.46
N GLY A 121 -6.64 2.14 5.69
CA GLY A 121 -7.78 1.36 5.21
C GLY A 121 -7.77 -0.12 5.61
N PRO A 122 -8.77 -0.86 5.14
CA PRO A 122 -8.81 -2.29 5.31
C PRO A 122 -7.98 -3.02 4.27
N PHE A 123 -7.20 -4.00 4.74
CA PHE A 123 -6.85 -5.16 3.94
C PHE A 123 -8.10 -6.00 3.73
N THR A 124 -8.42 -6.28 2.47
CA THR A 124 -9.60 -7.06 2.12
C THR A 124 -9.16 -8.34 1.42
N SER A 125 -9.81 -9.46 1.75
CA SER A 125 -9.79 -10.64 0.90
C SER A 125 -11.19 -10.95 0.42
N ALA A 126 -11.30 -11.28 -0.86
CA ALA A 126 -12.56 -11.60 -1.49
C ALA A 126 -12.45 -12.93 -2.23
N ARG A 127 -13.58 -13.61 -2.46
CA ARG A 127 -13.61 -14.84 -3.25
C ARG A 127 -14.77 -14.82 -4.22
N ARG A 128 -14.52 -15.17 -5.47
CA ARG A 128 -15.56 -15.51 -6.44
C ARG A 128 -15.34 -16.91 -6.94
N LYS A 129 -16.27 -17.84 -6.62
CA LYS A 129 -16.25 -19.28 -6.89
C LYS A 129 -14.92 -20.00 -6.52
N ARG A 130 -13.80 -19.69 -7.19
CA ARG A 130 -12.48 -20.36 -7.15
C ARG A 130 -11.26 -19.39 -7.22
N ALA A 131 -11.50 -18.10 -7.10
CA ALA A 131 -10.50 -17.02 -7.18
C ALA A 131 -10.21 -16.43 -5.81
N ILE A 132 -8.95 -16.34 -5.39
CA ILE A 132 -8.58 -15.67 -4.14
C ILE A 132 -7.96 -14.32 -4.46
N PHE A 133 -8.56 -13.28 -3.88
CA PHE A 133 -8.14 -11.90 -4.03
C PHE A 133 -7.45 -11.41 -2.76
N SER A 134 -6.35 -10.69 -2.94
CA SER A 134 -5.72 -9.97 -1.85
C SER A 134 -5.51 -8.52 -2.29
N PHE A 135 -5.97 -7.58 -1.47
CA PHE A 135 -5.79 -6.14 -1.64
C PHE A 135 -4.59 -5.75 -0.82
N MET A 136 -3.44 -5.49 -1.47
CA MET A 136 -2.17 -5.48 -0.74
C MET A 136 -1.25 -4.34 -1.12
N PRO A 137 -0.65 -3.68 -0.13
CA PRO A 137 0.24 -2.54 -0.33
C PRO A 137 1.71 -2.93 -0.52
N ASN A 138 2.06 -4.22 -0.48
CA ASN A 138 3.43 -4.68 -0.71
C ASN A 138 3.47 -6.02 -1.44
N PHE A 139 4.18 -6.05 -2.57
CA PHE A 139 4.40 -7.23 -3.42
C PHE A 139 4.97 -8.44 -2.67
N SER A 140 5.90 -8.22 -1.74
CA SER A 140 6.53 -9.30 -0.96
C SER A 140 5.57 -9.98 0.02
N LEU A 141 4.63 -9.21 0.58
CA LEU A 141 3.56 -9.75 1.42
C LEU A 141 2.51 -10.45 0.54
N ALA A 142 2.21 -9.89 -0.65
CA ALA A 142 1.28 -10.48 -1.61
C ALA A 142 1.70 -11.90 -2.02
N LYS A 143 2.99 -12.08 -2.30
CA LYS A 143 3.56 -13.39 -2.59
C LYS A 143 3.41 -14.38 -1.43
N ARG A 144 3.74 -13.95 -0.21
CA ARG A 144 3.63 -14.78 1.01
C ARG A 144 2.20 -15.22 1.32
N ILE A 145 1.21 -14.36 1.03
CA ILE A 145 -0.20 -14.66 1.26
C ILE A 145 -0.74 -15.55 0.13
N GLN A 146 -0.37 -15.29 -1.13
CA GLN A 146 -0.69 -16.17 -2.25
C GLN A 146 -0.16 -17.59 -2.03
N GLU A 147 1.07 -17.72 -1.52
CA GLU A 147 1.68 -19.00 -1.13
C GLU A 147 0.97 -19.71 0.03
N ASN A 148 0.28 -18.99 0.93
CA ASN A 148 -0.47 -19.59 2.04
C ASN A 148 -1.95 -19.84 1.73
N LEU A 149 -2.54 -19.06 0.82
CA LEU A 149 -3.94 -19.21 0.40
C LEU A 149 -4.13 -20.27 -0.70
N TYR A 150 -3.07 -20.61 -1.43
CA TYR A 150 -3.04 -21.66 -2.47
C TYR A 150 -2.20 -22.89 -2.07
N LYS A 151 -2.01 -23.15 -0.76
CA LYS A 151 -1.51 -24.48 -0.34
C LYS A 151 -2.58 -25.53 -0.67
N PRO A 152 -2.20 -26.68 -1.26
CA PRO A 152 -3.13 -27.78 -1.52
C PRO A 152 -3.76 -28.31 -0.23
#